data_AF-A0A1Y1LI00-F1
#
_entry.id   AF-A0A1Y1LI00-F1
#
_cell.length_a   1.000
_cell.length_b   1.000
_cell.length_c   1.000
_cell.angle_alpha   90.00
_cell.angle_beta   90.00
_cell.angle_gamma   90.00
#
_symmetry.space_group_name_H-M   'P 1'
#
loop_
_entity.id
_entity.type
_entity.pdbx_description
1 polymer ?
#
loop_
_entity_poly.entity_id
_entity_poly.type
_entity_poly.pdbx_seq_one_letter_code
_entity_poly.pdbx_strand_id
1 'polypeptide(L)'
;MKTPVNTSSIVNSCAGGHYIHFGFEKMLHHSLVHYNYTSPVVSINFNIDGLPISKSSNSQLWPIQGAICIKDTYTEPFIVGLFYGAKKPSVVESGKIYSFILHGKPRIILNI
;
A
#
# COMPACT_ATOMS: atom_id res chain seq x y z
N MET A 1 -14.65 -19.43 13.57
CA MET A 1 -14.07 -18.69 12.44
C MET A 1 -13.05 -19.60 11.76
N LYS A 2 -13.38 -20.20 10.61
CA LYS A 2 -12.43 -21.02 9.84
C LYS A 2 -11.69 -20.08 8.88
N THR A 3 -10.40 -19.90 9.08
CA THR A 3 -9.56 -19.10 8.17
C THR A 3 -9.38 -19.91 6.87
N PRO A 4 -9.66 -19.35 5.68
CA PRO A 4 -9.37 -20.02 4.42
C PRO A 4 -7.87 -20.33 4.34
N VAL A 5 -7.54 -21.59 4.08
CA VAL A 5 -6.18 -22.12 4.24
C VAL A 5 -5.30 -21.90 3.01
N ASN A 6 -5.82 -21.32 1.93
CA ASN A 6 -5.08 -21.22 0.68
C ASN A 6 -5.57 -20.03 -0.16
N THR A 7 -4.93 -18.89 0.01
CA THR A 7 -4.98 -17.80 -0.96
C THR A 7 -3.65 -17.85 -1.70
N SER A 8 -3.67 -18.09 -3.00
CA SER A 8 -2.51 -18.21 -3.90
C SER A 8 -1.76 -16.88 -4.13
N SER A 9 -1.73 -16.00 -3.13
CA SER A 9 -1.03 -14.74 -3.20
C SER A 9 0.47 -14.99 -3.19
N ILE A 10 1.15 -14.54 -4.24
CA ILE A 10 2.61 -14.63 -4.34
C ILE A 10 3.21 -13.72 -3.26
N VAL A 11 3.82 -14.33 -2.25
CA VAL A 11 4.59 -13.63 -1.22
C VAL A 11 6.05 -13.64 -1.64
N ASN A 12 6.62 -12.45 -1.83
CA ASN A 12 8.00 -12.27 -2.23
C ASN A 12 8.86 -11.98 -0.99
N SER A 13 9.99 -12.64 -0.87
CA SER A 13 11.01 -12.27 0.13
C SER A 13 11.81 -11.08 -0.41
N CYS A 14 11.82 -9.96 0.33
CA CYS A 14 12.59 -8.77 -0.01
C CYS A 14 12.92 -7.97 1.26
N ALA A 15 13.97 -7.14 1.24
CA ALA A 15 14.27 -6.20 2.34
C ALA A 15 14.34 -6.81 3.75
N GLY A 16 14.82 -8.05 3.88
CA GLY A 16 14.85 -8.76 5.16
C GLY A 16 13.47 -9.14 5.72
N GLY A 17 12.43 -9.15 4.89
CA GLY A 17 11.06 -9.47 5.25
C GLY A 17 10.28 -10.09 4.08
N HIS A 18 8.95 -9.98 4.16
CA HIS A 18 8.01 -10.56 3.21
C HIS A 18 7.06 -9.50 2.67
N TYR A 19 6.83 -9.49 1.37
CA TYR A 19 5.95 -8.55 0.69
C TYR A 19 4.88 -9.26 -0.13
N ILE A 20 3.65 -8.74 -0.03
CA ILE A 20 2.52 -9.11 -0.88
C ILE A 20 1.99 -7.86 -1.59
N HIS A 21 1.78 -7.97 -2.90
CA HIS A 21 1.19 -6.92 -3.73
C HIS A 21 -0.29 -7.20 -3.99
N PHE A 22 -1.18 -6.22 -3.77
CA PHE A 22 -2.61 -6.36 -3.99
C PHE A 22 -3.10 -5.79 -5.34
N GLY A 23 -2.22 -5.10 -6.08
CA GLY A 23 -2.52 -4.50 -7.37
C GLY A 23 -2.99 -3.05 -7.24
N PHE A 24 -2.12 -2.09 -7.56
CA PHE A 24 -2.44 -0.66 -7.46
C PHE A 24 -3.65 -0.26 -8.33
N GLU A 25 -3.63 -0.59 -9.62
CA GLU A 25 -4.70 -0.23 -10.57
C GLU A 25 -6.05 -0.79 -10.14
N LYS A 26 -6.08 -2.05 -9.70
CA LYS A 26 -7.30 -2.72 -9.23
C LYS A 26 -7.89 -2.01 -8.02
N MET A 27 -7.05 -1.65 -7.04
CA MET A 27 -7.49 -0.99 -5.81
C MET A 27 -7.90 0.46 -6.07
N LEU A 28 -7.16 1.16 -6.92
CA LEU A 28 -7.51 2.51 -7.38
C LEU A 28 -8.86 2.50 -8.10
N HIS A 29 -9.06 1.62 -9.07
CA HIS A 29 -10.33 1.48 -9.79
C HIS A 29 -11.50 1.24 -8.83
N HIS A 30 -11.34 0.34 -7.86
CA HIS A 30 -12.37 0.11 -6.84
C HIS A 30 -12.71 1.40 -6.09
N SER A 31 -11.69 2.15 -5.65
CA SER A 31 -11.87 3.41 -4.95
C SER A 31 -12.57 4.46 -5.82
N LEU A 32 -12.14 4.61 -7.08
CA LEU A 32 -12.76 5.55 -8.04
C LEU A 32 -14.26 5.26 -8.25
N VAL A 33 -14.62 3.98 -8.44
CA VAL A 33 -16.02 3.56 -8.58
C VAL A 33 -16.80 3.81 -7.29
N HIS A 34 -16.25 3.43 -6.13
CA HIS A 34 -16.92 3.59 -4.83
C HIS A 34 -17.26 5.06 -4.52
N TYR A 35 -16.35 5.97 -4.83
CA TYR A 35 -16.53 7.41 -4.60
C TYR A 35 -17.17 8.15 -5.77
N ASN A 36 -17.62 7.45 -6.83
CA ASN A 36 -18.14 8.05 -8.06
C ASN A 36 -17.23 9.17 -8.61
N TYR A 37 -15.91 8.91 -8.62
CA TYR A 37 -14.93 9.89 -9.03
C TYR A 37 -14.99 10.16 -10.54
N THR A 38 -15.16 11.41 -10.95
CA THR A 38 -15.39 11.78 -12.36
C THR A 38 -14.28 12.63 -12.98
N SER A 39 -13.31 13.10 -12.18
CA SER A 39 -12.20 13.90 -12.71
C SER A 39 -11.24 13.01 -13.50
N PRO A 40 -10.76 13.45 -14.68
CA PRO A 40 -9.73 12.73 -15.43
C PRO A 40 -8.37 12.79 -14.72
N VAL A 41 -8.18 13.74 -13.81
CA VAL A 41 -6.96 13.87 -13.02
C VAL A 41 -7.22 13.33 -11.63
N VAL A 42 -6.45 12.32 -11.21
CA VAL A 42 -6.50 11.75 -9.86
C VAL A 42 -5.21 12.10 -9.12
N SER A 43 -5.36 12.77 -7.98
CA SER A 43 -4.27 12.97 -7.03
C SER A 43 -4.36 11.89 -5.95
N ILE A 44 -3.26 11.18 -5.68
CA ILE A 44 -3.22 10.09 -4.70
C ILE A 44 -2.10 10.35 -3.72
N ASN A 45 -2.40 10.22 -2.44
CA ASN A 45 -1.42 10.27 -1.37
C ASN A 45 -1.12 8.85 -0.86
N PHE A 46 0.15 8.52 -0.67
CA PHE A 46 0.60 7.22 -0.18
C PHE A 46 1.18 7.34 1.23
N ASN A 47 0.86 6.37 2.06
CA ASN A 47 1.44 6.24 3.39
C ASN A 47 1.93 4.81 3.66
N ILE A 48 2.93 4.69 4.53
CA ILE A 48 3.48 3.43 5.03
C ILE A 48 3.63 3.55 6.54
N ASP A 49 2.64 3.04 7.25
CA ASP A 49 2.54 3.06 8.71
C ASP A 49 3.03 1.74 9.30
N GLY A 50 3.73 1.79 10.44
CA GLY A 50 4.18 0.59 11.15
C GLY A 50 3.15 0.14 12.17
N LEU A 51 2.68 -1.10 12.06
CA LEU A 51 1.77 -1.72 13.02
C LEU A 51 2.44 -2.92 13.70
N PRO A 52 2.77 -2.82 15.00
CA PRO A 52 3.29 -3.96 15.76
C PRO A 52 2.30 -5.12 15.79
N ILE A 53 2.77 -6.33 15.49
CA ILE A 53 1.91 -7.52 15.40
C ILE A 53 1.82 -8.25 16.74
N SER A 54 2.92 -8.23 17.50
CA SER A 54 3.00 -8.86 18.81
C SER A 54 3.88 -8.03 19.73
N LYS A 55 3.55 -8.05 21.03
CA LYS A 55 4.38 -7.44 22.09
C LYS A 55 5.66 -8.22 22.37
N SER A 56 5.72 -9.50 21.96
CA SER A 56 6.84 -10.41 22.24
C SER A 56 7.83 -10.56 21.08
N SER A 57 7.59 -9.90 19.95
CA SER A 57 8.49 -9.92 18.78
C SER A 57 8.66 -8.52 18.22
N ASN A 58 9.81 -8.25 17.61
CA ASN A 58 10.01 -6.99 16.87
C ASN A 58 9.31 -6.94 15.50
N SER A 59 8.53 -7.96 15.15
CA SER A 59 7.83 -8.03 13.87
C SER A 59 6.71 -7.00 13.75
N GLN A 60 6.69 -6.28 12.63
CA GLN A 60 5.71 -5.24 12.31
C GLN A 60 5.13 -5.48 10.92
N LEU A 61 3.87 -5.10 10.75
CA LEU A 61 3.25 -4.91 9.45
C LEU A 61 3.46 -3.47 8.99
N TRP A 62 3.71 -3.32 7.70
CA TRP A 62 3.89 -2.04 7.04
C TRP A 62 2.95 -2.00 5.84
N PRO A 63 1.64 -1.76 6.07
CA PRO A 63 0.69 -1.55 4.99
C PRO A 63 1.09 -0.34 4.15
N ILE A 64 1.14 -0.53 2.84
CA ILE A 64 1.25 0.53 1.86
C ILE A 64 -0.18 0.92 1.49
N GLN A 65 -0.56 2.13 1.87
CA GLN A 65 -1.89 2.65 1.70
C GLN A 65 -1.87 3.78 0.68
N GLY A 66 -2.88 3.82 -0.19
CA GLY A 66 -3.16 4.96 -1.06
C GLY A 66 -4.51 5.58 -0.69
N ALA A 67 -4.65 6.90 -0.81
CA ALA A 67 -5.92 7.59 -0.68
C ALA A 67 -6.05 8.66 -1.75
N ILE A 68 -7.21 8.74 -2.40
CA ILE A 68 -7.49 9.77 -3.41
C ILE A 68 -7.72 11.09 -2.68
N CYS A 69 -7.07 12.15 -3.14
CA CYS A 69 -7.31 13.51 -2.66
C CYS A 69 -8.54 14.08 -3.38
N ILE A 70 -9.58 14.41 -2.61
CA ILE A 70 -10.81 15.03 -3.12
C ILE A 70 -10.92 16.41 -2.46
N LYS A 71 -10.57 17.47 -3.19
CA LYS A 71 -10.49 18.84 -2.65
C LYS A 71 -9.57 18.87 -1.41
N ASP A 72 -10.12 19.20 -0.24
CA ASP A 72 -9.42 19.31 1.04
C ASP A 72 -9.54 18.04 1.91
N THR A 73 -10.09 16.96 1.37
CA THR A 73 -10.27 15.68 2.07
C THR A 73 -9.61 14.52 1.34
N TYR A 74 -9.60 13.36 2.00
CA TYR A 74 -9.10 12.10 1.46
C TYR A 74 -10.21 11.05 1.49
N THR A 75 -10.19 10.13 0.53
CA THR A 75 -10.97 8.90 0.62
C THR A 75 -10.49 8.02 1.76
N GLU A 76 -11.25 6.99 2.08
CA GLU A 76 -10.74 5.88 2.88
C GLU A 76 -9.49 5.28 2.19
N PRO A 77 -8.45 4.95 2.96
CA PRO A 77 -7.25 4.37 2.39
C PRO A 77 -7.51 2.98 1.81
N PHE A 78 -6.97 2.72 0.62
CA PHE A 78 -6.93 1.39 0.02
C PHE A 78 -5.53 0.78 0.13
N ILE A 79 -5.45 -0.54 0.30
CA ILE A 79 -4.17 -1.25 0.47
C ILE A 79 -3.59 -1.60 -0.89
N VAL A 80 -2.38 -1.12 -1.17
CA VAL A 80 -1.63 -1.42 -2.41
C VAL A 80 -0.73 -2.63 -2.22
N GLY A 81 -0.16 -2.74 -1.02
CA GLY A 81 0.77 -3.79 -0.66
C GLY A 81 0.89 -3.89 0.85
N LEU A 82 1.43 -5.00 1.32
CA LEU A 82 1.72 -5.20 2.73
C LEU A 82 3.11 -5.80 2.85
N PHE A 83 3.94 -5.17 3.68
CA PHE A 83 5.23 -5.70 4.05
C PHE A 83 5.21 -6.18 5.50
N TYR A 84 5.82 -7.32 5.75
CA TYR A 84 6.03 -7.90 7.08
C TYR A 84 7.53 -7.96 7.33
N GLY A 85 7.99 -7.34 8.41
CA GLY A 85 9.40 -7.37 8.80
C GLY A 85 9.65 -6.62 10.11
N ALA A 86 10.86 -6.73 10.63
CA ALA A 86 11.21 -6.11 11.91
C ALA A 86 11.33 -4.57 11.85
N LYS A 87 11.50 -4.02 10.64
CA LYS A 87 11.71 -2.59 10.38
C LYS A 87 10.99 -2.17 9.11
N LYS A 88 10.78 -0.87 8.93
CA LYS A 88 10.23 -0.30 7.69
C LYS A 88 11.13 -0.74 6.52
N PRO A 89 10.56 -1.22 5.40
CA PRO A 89 11.37 -1.65 4.26
C PRO A 89 12.20 -0.47 3.74
N SER A 90 13.48 -0.71 3.51
CA SER A 90 14.38 0.32 2.96
C SER A 90 14.10 0.55 1.47
N VAL A 91 14.39 1.77 0.99
CA VAL A 91 14.14 2.20 -0.40
C VAL A 91 14.82 1.30 -1.44
N VAL A 92 16.00 0.78 -1.10
CA VAL A 92 16.88 0.05 -2.01
C VAL A 92 16.39 -1.39 -2.22
N GLU A 93 15.80 -2.00 -1.20
CA GLU A 93 15.54 -3.44 -1.18
C GLU A 93 14.13 -3.83 -1.66
N SER A 94 13.29 -2.84 -1.95
CA SER A 94 11.85 -3.04 -2.14
C SER A 94 11.39 -2.89 -3.61
N GLY A 95 12.33 -2.68 -4.55
CA GLY A 95 12.09 -2.74 -6.00
C GLY A 95 11.30 -1.54 -6.57
N LYS A 96 10.96 -1.62 -7.87
CA LYS A 96 10.32 -0.52 -8.64
C LYS A 96 8.96 -0.05 -8.09
N ILE A 97 8.29 -0.87 -7.26
CA ILE A 97 6.98 -0.53 -6.66
C ILE A 97 7.16 0.52 -5.55
N TYR A 98 8.30 0.49 -4.86
CA TYR A 98 8.59 1.35 -3.71
C TYR A 98 9.39 2.61 -4.05
N SER A 99 10.12 2.62 -5.17
CA SER A 99 10.99 3.75 -5.53
C SER A 99 10.22 5.06 -5.63
N PHE A 100 8.95 5.06 -6.07
CA PHE A 100 8.20 6.32 -6.18
C PHE A 100 7.73 6.88 -4.83
N ILE A 101 7.29 6.03 -3.91
CA ILE A 101 6.74 6.46 -2.61
C ILE A 101 7.88 6.95 -1.68
N LEU A 102 9.04 6.31 -1.76
CA LEU A 102 10.15 6.56 -0.84
C LEU A 102 11.13 7.66 -1.30
N HIS A 103 11.11 8.06 -2.58
CA HIS A 103 11.86 9.25 -3.06
C HIS A 103 11.25 10.59 -2.59
N GLY A 104 10.47 10.57 -1.51
CA GLY A 104 9.96 11.78 -0.85
C GLY A 104 8.78 12.45 -1.53
N LYS A 105 8.16 11.81 -2.53
CA LYS A 105 6.90 12.28 -3.13
C LYS A 105 5.76 11.36 -2.68
N PRO A 106 5.18 11.59 -1.48
CA PRO A 106 4.04 10.81 -1.02
C PRO A 106 2.82 11.04 -1.93
N ARG A 107 2.83 12.07 -2.78
CA ARG A 107 1.76 12.43 -3.68
C ARG A 107 2.11 12.14 -5.15
N ILE A 108 1.24 11.43 -5.84
CA ILE A 108 1.29 11.17 -7.29
C ILE A 108 0.04 11.77 -7.93
N ILE A 109 0.20 12.33 -9.13
CA ILE A 109 -0.91 12.82 -9.97
C ILE A 109 -0.94 11.95 -11.23
N LEU A 110 -2.09 11.33 -11.49
CA LEU A 110 -2.34 10.49 -12.65
C LEU A 110 -3.41 11.15 -13.53
N ASN A 111 -3.32 10.88 -14.83
CA ASN A 111 -4.37 11.20 -15.80
C ASN A 111 -4.96 9.86 -16.24
N ILE A 112 -6.26 9.66 -15.99
CA ILE A 112 -6.99 8.40 -16.19
C ILE A 112 -8.07 8.53 -17.27
#